data_AF-A0A9W8IDJ6-F1
#
_entry.id   AF-A0A9W8IDJ6-F1
#
_cell.length_a   1.000
_cell.length_b   1.000
_cell.length_c   1.000
_cell.angle_alpha   90.00
_cell.angle_beta   90.00
_cell.angle_gamma   90.00
#
_symmetry.space_group_name_H-M   'P 1'
#
loop_
_entity.id
_entity.type
_entity.pdbx_description
1 polymer ?
#
loop_
_entity_poly.entity_id
_entity_poly.type
_entity_poly.pdbx_seq_one_letter_code
_entity_poly.pdbx_strand_id
1 'polypeptide(L)'
;MEGYPRLLDLFVEGIARLTSYALTDGEKESIVNGFHKFHERLERMSSSSSLKQLAIESQNRHHHDTHCQHKGASCPQNAIRGLLKAFLVGFGVKCGLEIVPHIISLRLFKRPSLLLSGCSRDTLSFASFLAALIGSYKAILCTMRNIRGGKSGDYTNSLVAGMLAGLISAKLDRSQSRRNAIALYLFSRALQYGSVWLFERWAAWQ
;
A
#
# COMPACT_ATOMS: atom_id res chain seq x y z
N MET A 1 14.54 35.62 -0.22
CA MET A 1 13.71 34.58 0.44
C MET A 1 13.08 33.62 -0.61
N GLU A 2 13.77 33.34 -1.73
CA GLU A 2 13.26 32.53 -2.85
C GLU A 2 13.64 31.03 -2.80
N GLY A 3 14.44 30.61 -1.82
CA GLY A 3 14.90 29.22 -1.70
C GLY A 3 13.93 28.27 -0.98
N TYR A 4 13.04 28.79 -0.14
CA TYR A 4 12.11 28.01 0.67
C TYR A 4 11.08 27.19 -0.15
N PRO A 5 10.37 27.76 -1.16
CA PRO A 5 9.41 26.98 -1.94
C PRO A 5 10.11 25.87 -2.74
N ARG A 6 11.27 26.17 -3.30
CA ARG A 6 12.02 25.25 -4.18
C ARG A 6 12.48 23.97 -3.46
N LEU A 7 12.89 24.08 -2.20
CA LEU A 7 13.34 22.92 -1.42
C LEU A 7 12.16 22.04 -0.97
N LEU A 8 11.02 22.66 -0.66
CA LEU A 8 9.79 21.92 -0.34
C LEU A 8 9.26 21.18 -1.58
N ASP A 9 9.29 21.80 -2.76
CA ASP A 9 8.85 21.18 -4.01
C ASP A 9 9.68 19.94 -4.35
N LEU A 10 11.01 20.03 -4.25
CA LEU A 10 11.93 18.90 -4.45
C LEU A 10 11.68 17.77 -3.44
N PHE A 11 11.35 18.13 -2.20
CA PHE A 11 11.01 17.14 -1.18
C PHE A 11 9.69 16.42 -1.49
N VAL A 12 8.65 17.17 -1.85
CA VAL A 12 7.35 16.60 -2.24
C VAL A 12 7.52 15.69 -3.46
N GLU A 13 8.31 16.11 -4.45
CA GLU A 13 8.61 15.29 -5.62
C GLU A 13 9.41 14.03 -5.24
N GLY A 14 10.40 14.14 -4.36
CA GLY A 14 11.16 13.00 -3.84
C GLY A 14 10.27 12.00 -3.11
N ILE A 15 9.35 12.49 -2.26
CA ILE A 15 8.33 11.66 -1.61
C ILE A 15 7.42 11.00 -2.63
N ALA A 16 6.96 11.72 -3.66
CA ALA A 16 6.07 11.16 -4.67
C ALA A 16 6.75 10.00 -5.43
N ARG A 17 8.02 10.18 -5.81
CA ARG A 17 8.84 9.14 -6.45
C ARG A 17 9.07 7.95 -5.52
N LEU A 18 9.47 8.20 -4.28
CA LEU A 18 9.70 7.16 -3.28
C LEU A 18 8.41 6.40 -2.96
N THR A 19 7.29 7.09 -2.82
CA THR A 19 5.98 6.48 -2.53
C THR A 19 5.51 5.64 -3.69
N SER A 20 5.63 6.15 -4.92
CA SER A 20 5.35 5.41 -6.14
C SER A 20 6.19 4.13 -6.20
N TYR A 21 7.50 4.25 -5.98
CA TYR A 21 8.42 3.13 -5.98
C TYR A 21 8.15 2.13 -4.85
N ALA A 22 7.96 2.64 -3.63
CA ALA A 22 7.70 1.83 -2.45
C ALA A 22 6.34 1.14 -2.51
N LEU A 23 5.34 1.69 -3.21
CA LEU A 23 4.04 1.05 -3.47
C LEU A 23 4.09 0.08 -4.65
N THR A 24 4.96 0.30 -5.63
CA THR A 24 5.21 -0.63 -6.75
C THR A 24 6.06 -1.83 -6.25
N ASP A 25 5.79 -3.05 -6.73
CA ASP A 25 6.18 -4.30 -6.04
C ASP A 25 7.61 -4.80 -6.33
N GLY A 26 8.38 -4.14 -7.20
CA GLY A 26 9.61 -4.70 -7.78
C GLY A 26 10.76 -5.01 -6.81
N GLU A 27 10.89 -4.28 -5.69
CA GLU A 27 12.09 -4.33 -4.86
C GLU A 27 11.96 -5.20 -3.59
N LYS A 28 10.73 -5.49 -3.18
CA LYS A 28 10.45 -6.07 -1.85
C LYS A 28 10.69 -7.57 -1.77
N GLU A 29 10.84 -8.26 -2.90
CA GLU A 29 11.19 -9.69 -2.93
C GLU A 29 12.62 -9.94 -2.42
N SER A 30 13.55 -9.00 -2.65
CA SER A 30 14.95 -9.14 -2.22
C SER A 30 15.10 -9.07 -0.69
N ILE A 31 14.41 -8.13 -0.04
CA ILE A 31 14.44 -7.98 1.43
C ILE A 31 13.75 -9.15 2.12
N VAL A 32 12.61 -9.61 1.58
CA VAL A 32 11.92 -10.81 2.09
C VAL A 32 12.78 -12.06 1.92
N ASN A 33 13.48 -12.21 0.80
CA ASN A 33 14.45 -13.30 0.61
C ASN A 33 15.65 -13.18 1.57
N GLY A 34 16.10 -11.97 1.90
CA GLY A 34 17.14 -11.72 2.90
C GLY A 34 16.72 -12.15 4.31
N PHE A 35 15.49 -11.80 4.72
CA PHE A 35 14.90 -12.26 5.98
C PHE A 35 14.68 -13.78 6.00
N HIS A 36 14.23 -14.37 4.89
CA HIS A 36 14.05 -15.81 4.77
C HIS A 36 15.37 -16.56 4.92
N LYS A 37 16.45 -16.08 4.29
CA LYS A 37 17.81 -16.64 4.44
C LYS A 37 18.37 -16.49 5.85
N PHE A 38 18.07 -15.38 6.53
CA PHE A 38 18.46 -15.18 7.92
C PHE A 38 17.68 -16.12 8.87
N HIS A 39 16.38 -16.27 8.63
CA HIS A 39 15.52 -17.20 9.37
C HIS A 39 15.94 -18.66 9.17
N GLU A 40 16.30 -19.04 7.93
CA GLU A 40 16.83 -20.37 7.59
C GLU A 40 18.17 -20.65 8.31
N ARG A 41 18.98 -19.63 8.60
CA ARG A 41 20.19 -19.75 9.43
C ARG A 41 19.88 -19.91 10.92
N LEU A 42 18.81 -19.29 11.41
CA LEU A 42 18.33 -19.49 12.79
C LEU A 42 17.70 -20.88 12.97
N GLU A 43 16.95 -21.37 11.97
CA GLU A 43 16.38 -22.72 11.95
C GLU A 43 17.46 -23.81 11.89
N ARG A 44 18.58 -23.57 11.17
CA ARG A 44 19.75 -24.47 11.19
C ARG A 44 20.38 -24.62 12.58
N MET A 45 20.22 -23.64 13.47
CA MET A 45 20.70 -23.71 14.85
C MET A 45 19.68 -24.32 15.83
N SER A 46 18.40 -24.37 15.46
CA SER A 46 17.29 -24.83 16.32
C SER A 46 16.67 -26.11 15.74
N SER A 47 17.44 -27.21 15.78
CA SER A 47 17.02 -28.52 15.29
C SER A 47 15.85 -29.09 16.12
N SER A 48 14.63 -29.02 15.58
CA SER A 48 13.60 -30.02 15.88
C SER A 48 12.89 -30.43 14.59
N SER A 49 12.88 -31.73 14.33
CA SER A 49 12.37 -32.40 13.12
C SER A 49 10.89 -32.15 12.84
N SER A 50 10.12 -31.74 13.86
CA SER A 50 8.69 -31.44 13.75
C SER A 50 8.39 -30.16 12.98
N LEU A 51 9.27 -29.15 13.03
CA LEU A 51 9.10 -27.91 12.25
C LEU A 51 9.36 -28.13 10.76
N LYS A 52 10.25 -29.06 10.39
CA LYS A 52 10.51 -29.39 8.97
C LYS A 52 9.28 -30.00 8.30
N GLN A 53 8.53 -30.85 8.99
CA GLN A 53 7.30 -31.40 8.44
C GLN A 53 6.23 -30.32 8.28
N LEU A 54 6.08 -29.41 9.26
CA LEU A 54 5.17 -28.28 9.16
C LEU A 54 5.60 -27.23 8.13
N ALA A 55 6.90 -27.05 7.88
CA ALA A 55 7.45 -26.13 6.88
C ALA A 55 7.34 -26.70 5.46
N ILE A 56 7.59 -28.01 5.28
CA ILE A 56 7.34 -28.70 4.02
C ILE A 56 5.84 -28.71 3.73
N GLU A 57 4.99 -28.94 4.74
CA GLU A 57 3.53 -28.88 4.58
C GLU A 57 3.01 -27.44 4.41
N SER A 58 3.63 -26.42 5.00
CA SER A 58 3.28 -25.00 4.75
C SER A 58 3.74 -24.55 3.36
N GLN A 59 4.91 -25.05 2.90
CA GLN A 59 5.44 -24.79 1.56
C GLN A 59 4.61 -25.50 0.48
N ASN A 60 4.09 -26.69 0.75
CA ASN A 60 3.17 -27.41 -0.12
C ASN A 60 1.72 -26.89 -0.02
N ARG A 61 1.33 -26.31 1.13
CA ARG A 61 0.08 -25.54 1.32
C ARG A 61 0.16 -24.09 0.81
N HIS A 62 1.30 -23.64 0.28
CA HIS A 62 1.31 -22.51 -0.63
C HIS A 62 0.68 -22.95 -1.95
N HIS A 63 -0.65 -23.18 -1.89
CA HIS A 63 -1.52 -23.31 -3.04
C HIS A 63 -1.09 -22.23 -4.02
N HIS A 64 -0.50 -22.68 -5.11
CA HIS A 64 -0.34 -21.89 -6.31
C HIS A 64 -1.77 -21.60 -6.74
N ASP A 65 -2.37 -20.52 -6.23
CA ASP A 65 -3.70 -20.07 -6.65
C ASP A 65 -3.53 -19.69 -8.13
N THR A 66 -3.81 -20.66 -9.01
CA THR A 66 -3.72 -20.52 -10.47
C THR A 66 -4.60 -19.36 -10.96
N HIS A 67 -5.57 -18.97 -10.13
CA HIS A 67 -6.53 -17.90 -10.35
C HIS A 67 -6.03 -16.50 -9.95
N CYS A 68 -5.02 -16.37 -9.08
CA CYS A 68 -4.56 -15.09 -8.55
C CYS A 68 -3.18 -14.67 -9.09
N GLN A 69 -2.96 -13.36 -9.24
CA GLN A 69 -1.75 -12.78 -9.86
C GLN A 69 -0.69 -12.32 -8.85
N HIS A 70 -0.55 -13.01 -7.72
CA HIS A 70 0.47 -12.70 -6.72
C HIS A 70 1.60 -13.74 -6.76
N LYS A 71 2.86 -13.27 -6.69
CA LYS A 71 4.04 -14.14 -6.76
C LYS A 71 4.31 -14.82 -5.42
N GLY A 72 4.37 -16.16 -5.42
CA GLY A 72 4.93 -16.99 -4.34
C GLY A 72 4.30 -16.84 -2.94
N ALA A 73 3.16 -16.16 -2.81
CA ALA A 73 2.48 -15.91 -1.55
C ALA A 73 1.03 -16.38 -1.65
N SER A 74 0.40 -16.72 -0.53
CA SER A 74 -1.04 -16.99 -0.49
C SER A 74 -1.86 -15.69 -0.58
N CYS A 75 -3.13 -15.79 -1.00
CA CYS A 75 -4.08 -14.67 -1.00
C CYS A 75 -4.06 -13.82 0.30
N PRO A 76 -4.21 -14.39 1.51
CA PRO A 76 -4.18 -13.63 2.75
C PRO A 76 -2.82 -12.98 3.01
N GLN A 77 -1.72 -13.67 2.69
CA GLN A 77 -0.38 -13.12 2.85
C GLN A 77 -0.13 -11.93 1.92
N ASN A 78 -0.62 -11.97 0.68
CA ASN A 78 -0.58 -10.83 -0.24
C ASN A 78 -1.39 -9.63 0.28
N ALA A 79 -2.58 -9.88 0.85
CA ALA A 79 -3.41 -8.83 1.44
C ALA A 79 -2.74 -8.20 2.67
N ILE A 80 -2.24 -9.01 3.62
CA ILE A 80 -1.54 -8.56 4.83
C ILE A 80 -0.27 -7.79 4.45
N ARG A 81 0.53 -8.31 3.52
CA ARG A 81 1.74 -7.63 3.03
C ARG A 81 1.40 -6.28 2.42
N GLY A 82 0.33 -6.21 1.63
CA GLY A 82 -0.18 -4.96 1.07
C GLY A 82 -0.62 -3.97 2.15
N LEU A 83 -1.34 -4.45 3.16
CA LEU A 83 -1.82 -3.65 4.29
C LEU A 83 -0.65 -3.05 5.08
N LEU A 84 0.32 -3.86 5.51
CA LEU A 84 1.47 -3.40 6.29
C LEU A 84 2.33 -2.42 5.49
N LYS A 85 2.57 -2.73 4.21
CA LYS A 85 3.31 -1.86 3.28
C LYS A 85 2.63 -0.50 3.14
N ALA A 86 1.32 -0.48 2.89
CA ALA A 86 0.54 0.73 2.76
C ALA A 86 0.53 1.54 4.06
N PHE A 87 0.43 0.87 5.22
CA PHE A 87 0.51 1.52 6.51
C PHE A 87 1.85 2.23 6.72
N LEU A 88 2.96 1.51 6.56
CA LEU A 88 4.30 2.04 6.81
C LEU A 88 4.65 3.19 5.86
N VAL A 89 4.33 3.05 4.57
CA VAL A 89 4.54 4.10 3.58
C VAL A 89 3.65 5.30 3.88
N GLY A 90 2.35 5.09 4.10
CA GLY A 90 1.40 6.17 4.40
C GLY A 90 1.78 6.94 5.67
N PHE A 91 2.17 6.21 6.72
CA PHE A 91 2.64 6.79 7.98
C PHE A 91 3.90 7.62 7.77
N GLY A 92 4.92 7.07 7.11
CA GLY A 92 6.19 7.76 6.85
C GLY A 92 6.01 9.02 6.00
N VAL A 93 5.19 8.95 4.94
CA VAL A 93 4.87 10.08 4.07
C VAL A 93 4.17 11.19 4.85
N LYS A 94 3.10 10.85 5.58
CA LYS A 94 2.29 11.82 6.31
C LYS A 94 3.08 12.46 7.45
N CYS A 95 3.88 11.68 8.17
CA CYS A 95 4.82 12.17 9.17
C CYS A 95 5.88 13.09 8.56
N GLY A 96 6.47 12.71 7.41
CA GLY A 96 7.43 13.54 6.69
C GLY A 96 6.86 14.89 6.26
N LEU A 97 5.64 14.92 5.72
CA LEU A 97 4.96 16.16 5.33
C LEU A 97 4.72 17.11 6.52
N GLU A 98 4.48 16.57 7.71
CA GLU A 98 4.28 17.39 8.92
C GLU A 98 5.61 17.86 9.52
N ILE A 99 6.65 17.02 9.52
CA ILE A 99 7.93 17.33 10.17
C ILE A 99 8.83 18.21 9.30
N VAL A 100 8.88 18.00 7.98
CA VAL A 100 9.86 18.68 7.11
C VAL A 100 9.73 20.21 7.10
N PRO A 101 8.53 20.83 7.05
CA PRO A 101 8.41 22.28 7.16
C PRO A 101 9.02 22.83 8.46
N HIS A 102 8.91 22.07 9.56
CA HIS A 102 9.47 22.46 10.86
C HIS A 102 11.00 22.30 10.91
N ILE A 103 11.56 21.32 10.20
CA ILE A 103 13.00 21.15 10.01
C ILE A 103 13.57 22.33 9.21
N ILE A 104 12.96 22.66 8.06
CA ILE A 104 13.42 23.75 7.19
C ILE A 104 13.35 25.09 7.91
N SER A 105 12.32 25.32 8.72
CA SER A 105 12.19 26.53 9.54
C SER A 105 13.10 26.54 10.79
N LEU A 106 13.96 25.53 11.00
CA LEU A 106 14.83 25.34 12.18
C LEU A 106 14.08 25.35 13.53
N ARG A 107 12.75 25.25 13.51
CA ARG A 107 11.91 25.24 14.72
C ARG A 107 12.06 23.93 15.49
N LEU A 108 12.46 22.87 14.80
CA LEU A 108 12.66 21.55 15.38
C LEU A 108 13.78 21.54 16.45
N PHE A 109 14.88 22.25 16.20
CA PHE A 109 15.99 22.36 17.17
C PHE A 109 15.59 23.10 18.44
N LYS A 110 14.61 24.01 18.36
CA LYS A 110 14.11 24.76 19.52
C LYS A 110 13.06 24.00 20.32
N ARG A 111 12.33 23.06 19.69
CA ARG A 111 11.29 22.25 20.35
C ARG A 111 11.26 20.82 19.78
N PRO A 112 12.02 19.88 20.33
CA PRO A 112 12.05 18.49 19.85
C PRO A 112 10.71 17.75 20.06
N SER A 113 9.84 18.25 20.94
CA SER A 113 8.47 17.72 21.11
C SER A 113 7.62 17.81 19.85
N LEU A 114 8.00 18.65 18.87
CA LEU A 114 7.35 18.72 17.56
C LEU A 114 7.54 17.42 16.74
N LEU A 115 8.60 16.64 16.98
CA LEU A 115 8.79 15.32 16.35
C LEU A 115 7.70 14.33 16.77
N LEU A 116 7.40 14.26 18.07
CA LEU A 116 6.31 13.43 18.57
C LEU A 116 4.95 13.92 18.06
N SER A 117 4.80 15.23 17.83
CA SER A 117 3.56 15.79 17.29
C SER A 117 3.31 15.44 15.81
N GLY A 118 4.36 15.23 14.99
CA GLY A 118 4.21 14.79 13.59
C GLY A 118 3.78 13.32 13.44
N CYS A 119 4.05 12.50 14.46
CA CYS A 119 3.49 11.16 14.61
C CYS A 119 2.15 11.19 15.35
N SER A 120 1.26 12.12 14.97
CA SER A 120 -0.03 12.33 15.63
C SER A 120 -1.01 11.17 15.43
N ARG A 121 -2.10 11.21 16.20
CA ARG A 121 -3.29 10.37 15.94
C ARG A 121 -3.85 10.56 14.53
N ASP A 122 -3.62 11.72 13.93
CA ASP A 122 -4.06 12.01 12.55
C ASP A 122 -3.25 11.20 11.54
N THR A 123 -1.93 11.17 11.70
CA THR A 123 -0.99 10.36 10.91
C THR A 123 -1.33 8.87 11.01
N LEU A 124 -1.63 8.38 12.22
CA LEU A 124 -2.07 7.01 12.44
C LEU A 124 -3.42 6.73 11.77
N SER A 125 -4.38 7.65 11.85
CA SER A 125 -5.70 7.49 11.22
C SER A 125 -5.58 7.44 9.70
N PHE A 126 -4.76 8.30 9.10
CA PHE A 126 -4.50 8.31 7.67
C PHE A 126 -3.79 7.03 7.20
N ALA A 127 -2.73 6.62 7.89
CA ALA A 127 -2.01 5.40 7.58
C ALA A 127 -2.91 4.16 7.69
N SER A 128 -3.76 4.10 8.72
CA SER A 128 -4.73 3.02 8.90
C SER A 128 -5.78 3.00 7.79
N PHE A 129 -6.29 4.16 7.38
CA PHE A 129 -7.21 4.30 6.25
C PHE A 129 -6.58 3.74 4.96
N LEU A 130 -5.36 4.17 4.64
CA LEU A 130 -4.65 3.73 3.43
C LEU A 130 -4.35 2.22 3.46
N ALA A 131 -3.94 1.72 4.62
CA ALA A 131 -3.69 0.30 4.85
C ALA A 131 -4.95 -0.55 4.66
N ALA A 132 -6.08 -0.10 5.22
CA ALA A 132 -7.37 -0.75 5.07
C ALA A 132 -7.85 -0.72 3.60
N LEU A 133 -7.67 0.41 2.90
CA LEU A 133 -8.02 0.53 1.49
C LEU A 133 -7.25 -0.50 0.63
N ILE A 134 -5.93 -0.53 0.75
CA ILE A 134 -5.08 -1.41 -0.07
C ILE A 134 -5.24 -2.89 0.34
N GLY A 135 -5.30 -3.17 1.64
CA GLY A 135 -5.48 -4.51 2.18
C GLY A 135 -6.83 -5.13 1.79
N SER A 136 -7.93 -4.38 1.98
CA SER A 136 -9.27 -4.85 1.61
C SER A 136 -9.42 -4.99 0.10
N TYR A 137 -8.86 -4.07 -0.71
CA TYR A 137 -8.83 -4.21 -2.17
C TYR A 137 -8.19 -5.53 -2.59
N LYS A 138 -6.99 -5.84 -2.08
CA LYS A 138 -6.30 -7.10 -2.40
C LYS A 138 -7.09 -8.32 -1.93
N ALA A 139 -7.66 -8.27 -0.73
CA ALA A 139 -8.47 -9.37 -0.19
C ALA A 139 -9.71 -9.63 -1.06
N ILE A 140 -10.50 -8.59 -1.35
CA ILE A 140 -11.73 -8.69 -2.16
C ILE A 140 -11.40 -9.17 -3.57
N LEU A 141 -10.36 -8.63 -4.20
CA LEU A 141 -9.96 -9.01 -5.54
C LEU A 141 -9.55 -10.49 -5.62
N CYS A 142 -8.79 -10.97 -4.63
CA CYS A 142 -8.44 -12.39 -4.54
C CYS A 142 -9.67 -13.27 -4.32
N THR A 143 -10.57 -12.88 -3.42
CA THR A 143 -11.84 -13.59 -3.19
C THR A 143 -12.69 -13.65 -4.47
N MET A 144 -12.82 -12.54 -5.20
CA MET A 144 -13.58 -12.51 -6.46
C MET A 144 -12.97 -13.42 -7.53
N ARG A 145 -11.63 -13.46 -7.64
CA ARG A 145 -10.92 -14.36 -8.58
C ARG A 145 -11.12 -15.83 -8.21
N ASN A 146 -11.13 -16.15 -6.92
CA ASN A 146 -11.36 -17.51 -6.44
C ASN A 146 -12.81 -17.96 -6.65
N ILE A 147 -13.79 -17.09 -6.39
CA ILE A 147 -15.22 -17.40 -6.64
C ILE A 147 -15.49 -17.60 -8.13
N ARG A 148 -14.86 -16.80 -9.00
CA ARG A 148 -15.11 -16.84 -10.44
C ARG A 148 -14.19 -17.79 -11.21
N GLY A 149 -13.42 -18.60 -10.51
CA GLY A 149 -12.57 -19.64 -11.11
C GLY A 149 -11.46 -19.10 -12.02
N GLY A 150 -10.98 -17.87 -11.78
CA GLY A 150 -9.86 -17.32 -12.54
C GLY A 150 -9.94 -15.83 -12.87
N LYS A 151 -9.23 -15.48 -13.94
CA LYS A 151 -8.96 -14.10 -14.38
C LYS A 151 -10.07 -13.52 -15.28
N SER A 152 -11.15 -14.27 -15.50
CA SER A 152 -12.26 -13.80 -16.33
C SER A 152 -12.94 -12.60 -15.69
N GLY A 153 -13.03 -11.48 -16.42
CA GLY A 153 -13.59 -10.23 -15.91
C GLY A 153 -12.71 -9.50 -14.89
N ASP A 154 -11.39 -9.63 -14.95
CA ASP A 154 -10.50 -9.00 -13.96
C ASP A 154 -10.67 -7.47 -13.86
N TYR A 155 -11.00 -6.82 -14.99
CA TYR A 155 -11.36 -5.41 -15.01
C TYR A 155 -12.57 -5.11 -14.12
N THR A 156 -13.67 -5.84 -14.27
CA THR A 156 -14.88 -5.62 -13.46
C THR A 156 -14.67 -6.03 -12.01
N ASN A 157 -13.89 -7.09 -11.75
CA ASN A 157 -13.51 -7.49 -10.41
C ASN A 157 -12.66 -6.41 -9.71
N SER A 158 -11.68 -5.83 -10.41
CA SER A 158 -10.85 -4.75 -9.86
C SER A 158 -11.66 -3.49 -9.55
N LEU A 159 -12.65 -3.16 -10.39
CA LEU A 159 -13.54 -2.04 -10.20
C LEU A 159 -14.44 -2.23 -8.97
N VAL A 160 -15.09 -3.39 -8.86
CA VAL A 160 -15.93 -3.74 -7.71
C VAL A 160 -15.12 -3.83 -6.42
N ALA A 161 -13.94 -4.46 -6.48
CA ALA A 161 -13.03 -4.53 -5.35
C ALA A 161 -12.59 -3.14 -4.89
N GLY A 162 -12.29 -2.23 -5.82
CA GLY A 162 -11.93 -0.84 -5.52
C GLY A 162 -13.08 -0.08 -4.85
N MET A 163 -14.30 -0.21 -5.37
CA MET A 163 -15.49 0.43 -4.78
C MET A 163 -15.78 -0.08 -3.36
N LEU A 164 -15.80 -1.39 -3.17
CA LEU A 164 -16.05 -1.99 -1.86
C LEU A 164 -14.95 -1.65 -0.86
N ALA A 165 -13.68 -1.73 -1.28
CA ALA A 165 -12.54 -1.35 -0.45
C ALA A 165 -12.61 0.13 -0.05
N GLY A 166 -13.01 1.01 -0.96
CA GLY A 166 -13.23 2.43 -0.69
C GLY A 166 -14.32 2.67 0.34
N LEU A 167 -15.45 1.98 0.24
CA LEU A 167 -16.56 2.09 1.21
C LEU A 167 -16.17 1.56 2.60
N ILE A 168 -15.44 0.44 2.65
CA ILE A 168 -14.97 -0.16 3.90
C ILE A 168 -13.94 0.75 4.57
N SER A 169 -12.92 1.19 3.82
CA SER A 169 -11.85 2.04 4.36
C SER A 169 -12.36 3.41 4.75
N ALA A 170 -13.31 3.98 4.00
CA ALA A 170 -13.93 5.25 4.32
C ALA A 170 -14.42 5.25 5.77
N LYS A 171 -15.07 4.18 6.26
CA LYS A 171 -15.55 4.11 7.65
C LYS A 171 -14.46 4.22 8.72
N LEU A 172 -13.21 3.93 8.39
CA LEU A 172 -12.10 3.89 9.34
C LEU A 172 -11.52 5.28 9.66
N ASP A 173 -11.64 6.24 8.75
CA ASP A 173 -11.00 7.54 8.90
C ASP A 173 -11.81 8.47 9.82
N ARG A 174 -11.33 8.98 10.95
CA ARG A 174 -12.23 9.84 11.78
C ARG A 174 -12.67 11.18 11.16
N SER A 175 -11.94 11.72 10.17
CA SER A 175 -12.18 13.08 9.68
C SER A 175 -13.07 13.10 8.43
N GLN A 176 -14.29 13.64 8.55
CA GLN A 176 -15.23 13.75 7.44
C GLN A 176 -14.69 14.64 6.30
N SER A 177 -14.01 15.74 6.64
CA SER A 177 -13.42 16.65 5.65
C SER A 177 -12.32 15.96 4.83
N ARG A 178 -11.44 15.19 5.50
CA ARG A 178 -10.39 14.42 4.81
C ARG A 178 -10.98 13.33 3.92
N ARG A 179 -11.98 12.58 4.41
CA ARG A 179 -12.69 11.57 3.62
C ARG A 179 -13.22 12.17 2.32
N ASN A 180 -13.92 13.30 2.40
CA ASN A 180 -14.50 13.96 1.23
C ASN A 180 -13.42 14.46 0.25
N ALA A 181 -12.32 15.02 0.76
CA ALA A 181 -11.20 15.45 -0.08
C ALA A 181 -10.55 14.27 -0.81
N ILE A 182 -10.30 13.15 -0.11
CA ILE A 182 -9.75 11.93 -0.71
C ILE A 182 -10.73 11.34 -1.72
N ALA A 183 -12.01 11.26 -1.39
CA ALA A 183 -13.05 10.73 -2.28
C ALA A 183 -13.16 11.56 -3.56
N LEU A 184 -13.22 12.89 -3.45
CA LEU A 184 -13.27 13.79 -4.59
C LEU A 184 -12.01 13.70 -5.46
N TYR A 185 -10.83 13.58 -4.83
CA TYR A 185 -9.57 13.39 -5.54
C TYR A 185 -9.52 12.05 -6.29
N LEU A 186 -9.94 10.95 -5.65
CA LEU A 186 -9.98 9.64 -6.30
C LEU A 186 -11.04 9.60 -7.41
N PHE A 187 -12.18 10.25 -7.21
CA PHE A 187 -13.23 10.38 -8.22
C PHE A 187 -12.75 11.17 -9.44
N SER A 188 -12.09 12.31 -9.23
CA SER A 188 -11.55 13.11 -10.33
C SER A 188 -10.47 12.35 -11.11
N ARG A 189 -9.61 11.59 -10.43
CA ARG A 189 -8.63 10.71 -11.08
C ARG A 189 -9.30 9.58 -11.86
N ALA A 190 -10.33 8.95 -11.31
CA ALA A 190 -11.08 7.91 -12.00
C ALA A 190 -11.75 8.45 -13.27
N LEU A 191 -12.35 9.64 -13.21
CA LEU A 191 -12.89 10.32 -14.39
C LEU A 191 -11.82 10.64 -15.41
N GLN A 192 -10.66 11.16 -14.97
CA GLN A 192 -9.55 11.47 -15.87
C GLN A 192 -9.09 10.23 -16.66
N TYR A 193 -8.72 9.16 -15.96
CA TYR A 193 -8.23 7.94 -16.62
C TYR A 193 -9.33 7.22 -17.41
N GLY A 194 -10.57 7.23 -16.91
CA GLY A 194 -11.72 6.67 -17.63
C GLY A 194 -12.01 7.42 -18.93
N SER A 195 -11.90 8.75 -18.93
CA SER A 195 -12.10 9.58 -20.11
C SER A 195 -11.02 9.33 -21.16
N VAL A 196 -9.75 9.22 -20.74
CA VAL A 196 -8.63 8.88 -21.64
C VAL A 196 -8.83 7.51 -22.27
N TRP A 197 -9.16 6.49 -21.46
CA TRP A 197 -9.42 5.14 -21.96
C TRP A 197 -10.60 5.09 -22.94
N LEU A 198 -11.68 5.82 -22.65
CA LEU A 198 -12.84 5.92 -23.55
C LEU A 198 -12.46 6.60 -24.87
N PHE A 199 -11.65 7.66 -24.82
CA PHE A 199 -11.20 8.37 -26.00
C PHE A 199 -10.28 7.50 -26.88
N GLU A 200 -9.31 6.79 -26.29
CA GLU A 200 -8.46 5.84 -27.00
C GLU A 200 -9.30 4.75 -27.68
N ARG A 201 -10.33 4.26 -26.97
CA ARG A 201 -11.21 3.24 -27.53
C ARG A 201 -12.10 3.79 -28.63
N TRP A 202 -12.57 5.03 -28.54
CA TRP A 202 -13.31 5.68 -29.62
C TRP A 202 -12.41 5.90 -30.85
N ALA A 203 -11.19 6.39 -30.65
CA ALA A 203 -10.23 6.62 -31.73
C ALA A 203 -9.83 5.32 -32.46
N ALA A 204 -9.74 4.19 -31.74
CA ALA A 204 -9.44 2.89 -32.34
C ALA A 204 -10.58 2.31 -33.20
N TRP A 205 -11.81 2.85 -33.10
CA TRP A 205 -12.95 2.47 -33.92
C TRP A 205 -13.09 3.28 -35.21
N GLN A 206 -12.22 4.28 -35.40
CA GLN A 206 -12.24 5.22 -36.51
C GLN A 206 -11.08 4.93 -37.47
#